data_AF-A0A951E5F4-F1
#
_entry.id   AF-A0A951E5F4-F1
#
_cell.length_a   1.000
_cell.length_b   1.000
_cell.length_c   1.000
_cell.angle_alpha   90.00
_cell.angle_beta   90.00
_cell.angle_gamma   90.00
#
_symmetry.space_group_name_H-M   'P 1'
#
loop_
_entity.id
_entity.type
_entity.pdbx_description
1 polymer ?
#
loop_
_entity_poly.entity_id
_entity_poly.type
_entity_poly.pdbx_seq_one_letter_code
_entity_poly.pdbx_strand_id
1 'polypeptide(L)' 'MERRWLPVVVTAGVAALLAVAAVLTADRAGCAEPGSYVRTPGGVQLVGGCLNTADLPVAPPQPVHHLAPPTKPPSGD' A
#
# COMPACT_ATOMS: atom_id res chain seq x y z
N MET A 1 10.88 -24.62 -44.66
CA MET A 1 9.71 -24.37 -43.77
C MET A 1 10.07 -23.75 -42.42
N GLU A 2 11.35 -23.71 -42.06
CA GLU A 2 11.82 -23.44 -40.67
C GLU A 2 11.84 -21.95 -40.31
N ARG A 3 12.05 -21.07 -41.30
CA ARG A 3 12.05 -19.62 -41.11
C ARG A 3 10.68 -19.01 -40.81
N ARG A 4 9.58 -19.74 -41.00
CA ARG A 4 8.22 -19.22 -40.75
C ARG A 4 7.89 -19.13 -39.26
N TRP A 5 8.60 -19.88 -38.42
CA TRP A 5 8.38 -19.92 -36.98
C TRP A 5 9.22 -18.90 -36.19
N LEU A 6 10.33 -18.44 -36.77
CA LEU A 6 11.18 -17.39 -36.20
C LEU A 6 10.40 -16.15 -35.73
N PRO A 7 9.53 -15.52 -36.54
CA PRO A 7 8.81 -14.33 -36.09
C PRO A 7 7.86 -14.63 -34.91
N VAL A 8 7.25 -15.83 -34.90
CA VAL A 8 6.34 -16.25 -33.82
C VAL A 8 7.10 -16.45 -32.50
N VAL A 9 8.27 -17.08 -32.56
CA VAL A 9 9.12 -17.29 -31.37
C VAL A 9 9.62 -15.95 -30.82
N VAL A 10 10.02 -15.02 -31.71
CA VAL A 10 10.49 -13.70 -31.30
C VAL A 10 9.38 -12.91 -30.60
N THR A 11 8.18 -12.84 -31.18
CA THR A 11 7.07 -12.09 -30.57
C THR A 11 6.59 -12.71 -29.26
N ALA A 12 6.53 -14.05 -29.19
CA ALA A 12 6.22 -14.76 -27.95
C ALA A 12 7.27 -14.50 -26.87
N GLY A 13 8.55 -14.48 -27.22
CA GLY A 13 9.64 -14.14 -26.32
C GLY A 13 9.53 -12.71 -25.78
N VAL A 14 9.24 -11.74 -26.65
CA VAL A 14 9.03 -10.34 -26.23
C VAL A 14 7.83 -10.21 -25.29
N ALA A 15 6.71 -10.89 -25.60
CA ALA A 15 5.54 -10.89 -24.73
C ALA A 15 5.84 -11.46 -23.34
N ALA A 16 6.60 -12.56 -23.28
CA ALA A 16 7.04 -13.16 -22.01
C ALA A 16 7.94 -12.21 -21.21
N LEU A 17 8.89 -11.54 -21.87
CA LEU A 17 9.76 -10.55 -21.25
C LEU A 17 8.96 -9.37 -20.67
N LEU A 18 7.98 -8.87 -21.42
CA LEU A 18 7.10 -7.79 -20.95
C LEU A 18 6.23 -8.22 -19.76
N ALA A 19 5.71 -9.44 -19.77
CA ALA A 19 4.95 -9.98 -18.64
C ALA A 19 5.82 -10.10 -17.38
N VAL A 20 7.05 -10.60 -17.52
CA VAL A 20 8.01 -10.68 -16.41
C VAL A 20 8.36 -9.28 -15.89
N ALA A 21 8.63 -8.33 -16.79
CA ALA A 21 8.90 -6.95 -16.40
C ALA A 21 7.73 -6.32 -15.63
N ALA A 22 6.48 -6.59 -16.03
CA ALA A 22 5.30 -6.11 -15.33
C ALA A 22 5.20 -6.68 -13.90
N VAL A 23 5.43 -7.99 -13.73
CA VAL A 23 5.43 -8.63 -12.40
C VAL A 23 6.55 -8.07 -11.52
N LEU A 24 7.76 -7.96 -12.05
CA LEU A 24 8.89 -7.37 -11.31
C LEU A 24 8.65 -5.91 -10.96
N THR A 25 7.99 -5.15 -11.83
CA THR A 25 7.63 -3.77 -11.56
C THR A 25 6.56 -3.69 -10.48
N ALA A 26 5.56 -4.56 -10.50
CA ALA A 26 4.56 -4.64 -9.43
C ALA A 26 5.17 -5.08 -8.10
N ASP A 27 6.16 -5.98 -8.10
CA ASP A 27 6.92 -6.37 -6.91
C ASP A 27 7.73 -5.19 -6.34
N ARG A 28 8.48 -4.49 -7.21
CA ARG A 28 9.32 -3.34 -6.86
C ARG A 28 8.53 -2.09 -6.47
N ALA A 29 7.42 -1.81 -7.15
CA ALA A 29 6.58 -0.63 -6.93
C ALA A 29 5.47 -0.89 -5.90
N GLY A 30 5.08 -2.15 -5.72
CA GLY A 30 4.03 -2.57 -4.82
C GLY A 30 4.47 -2.47 -3.39
N CYS A 31 5.19 -3.46 -2.87
CA CYS A 31 5.18 -3.68 -1.43
C CYS A 31 6.34 -4.59 -1.08
N ALA A 32 7.58 -4.13 -1.24
CA ALA A 32 8.72 -4.89 -0.70
C ALA A 32 8.57 -5.10 0.83
N GLU A 33 7.84 -4.21 1.50
CA GLU A 33 7.49 -4.33 2.91
C GLU A 33 5.98 -4.60 3.07
N PRO A 34 5.55 -5.78 3.54
CA PRO A 34 4.16 -6.00 3.92
C PRO A 34 3.78 -5.01 5.02
N GLY A 35 2.59 -4.40 4.90
CA GLY A 35 2.08 -3.52 5.95
C GLY A 35 1.95 -4.27 7.28
N SER A 36 2.35 -3.63 8.36
CA SER A 36 2.35 -4.18 9.71
C SER A 36 1.27 -3.50 10.56
N TYR A 37 0.52 -4.29 11.34
CA TYR A 37 -0.43 -3.75 12.30
C TYR A 37 0.27 -3.49 13.63
N VAL A 38 0.34 -2.22 14.03
CA VAL A 38 0.93 -1.81 15.29
C VAL A 38 -0.18 -1.29 16.21
N ARG A 39 -0.18 -1.73 17.48
CA ARG A 39 -1.08 -1.17 18.49
C ARG A 39 -0.61 0.23 18.86
N THR A 40 -1.49 1.21 18.71
CA THR A 40 -1.32 2.58 19.20
C THR A 40 -2.33 2.84 20.33
N PRO A 41 -2.15 3.90 21.13
CA PRO A 41 -3.09 4.25 22.20
C PRO A 41 -4.54 4.47 21.73
N GLY A 42 -4.73 4.77 20.44
CA GLY A 42 -6.05 4.98 19.82
C GLY A 42 -6.61 3.77 19.06
N GLY A 43 -5.93 2.62 19.04
CA GLY A 43 -6.41 1.42 18.35
C GLY A 43 -5.30 0.67 17.59
N VAL A 44 -5.68 -0.09 16.56
CA VAL A 44 -4.73 -0.79 15.70
C VAL A 44 -4.52 0.05 14.45
N GLN A 45 -3.28 0.36 14.11
CA GLN A 45 -2.93 1.13 12.92
C GLN A 45 -2.10 0.27 11.97
N LEU A 46 -2.50 0.25 10.70
CA LEU A 46 -1.68 -0.34 9.65
C LEU A 46 -0.58 0.68 9.29
N VAL A 47 0.68 0.30 9.47
CA VAL A 47 1.86 1.08 9.10
C VAL A 47 2.60 0.38 7.98
N GLY A 48 2.95 1.13 6.93
CA GLY A 48 3.49 0.55 5.71
C GLY A 48 2.44 -0.22 4.89
N GLY A 49 2.87 -0.78 3.77
CA GLY A 49 2.00 -1.36 2.75
C GLY A 49 1.45 -0.30 1.79
N CYS A 50 1.47 -0.61 0.49
CA CYS A 50 0.91 0.23 -0.57
C CYS A 50 -0.60 -0.02 -0.72
N LEU A 51 -1.34 0.09 0.40
CA LEU A 51 -2.79 0.17 0.37
C LEU A 51 -3.18 1.62 0.10
N ASN A 52 -4.02 1.82 -0.93
CA ASN A 52 -4.60 3.12 -1.20
C ASN A 52 -5.67 3.45 -0.16
N THR A 53 -5.57 4.61 0.50
CA THR A 53 -6.57 5.08 1.48
C THR A 53 -7.98 5.15 0.88
N ALA A 54 -8.10 5.35 -0.44
CA ALA A 54 -9.39 5.37 -1.13
C ALA A 54 -10.08 4.00 -1.21
N ASP A 55 -9.33 2.90 -1.10
CA ASP A 55 -9.86 1.53 -1.07
C ASP A 55 -10.13 1.03 0.36
N LEU A 56 -9.78 1.82 1.38
CA LEU A 56 -10.11 1.49 2.76
C LEU A 56 -11.59 1.84 3.02
N PRO A 57 -12.38 0.92 3.61
CA PRO A 57 -13.71 1.28 4.07
C PRO A 57 -13.60 2.45 5.05
N VAL A 58 -14.51 3.42 4.93
CA VAL A 58 -14.59 4.58 5.83
C VAL A 58 -14.50 4.08 7.26
N ALA A 59 -13.46 4.51 7.96
CA ALA A 59 -13.30 4.18 9.36
C ALA A 59 -14.59 4.60 10.10
N PRO A 60 -15.11 3.75 11.01
CA PRO A 60 -16.19 4.16 11.88
C PRO A 60 -15.82 5.50 12.53
N PRO A 61 -16.79 6.40 12.77
CA PRO A 61 -16.52 7.65 13.46
C PRO A 61 -15.71 7.33 14.70
N GLN A 62 -14.50 7.89 14.78
CA GLN A 62 -13.69 7.76 15.97
C GLN A 62 -14.59 8.26 17.10
N PRO A 63 -14.88 7.48 18.15
CA PRO A 63 -15.45 8.03 19.36
C PRO A 63 -14.56 9.20 19.68
N VAL A 64 -15.11 10.42 19.72
CA VAL A 64 -14.36 11.61 20.10
C VAL A 64 -13.61 11.20 21.35
N HIS A 65 -12.29 11.00 21.24
CA HIS A 65 -11.46 11.17 22.40
C HIS A 65 -11.77 12.61 22.74
N HIS A 66 -12.61 12.77 23.77
CA HIS A 66 -12.66 13.99 24.52
C HIS A 66 -11.19 14.28 24.77
N LEU A 67 -10.60 15.16 23.96
CA LEU A 67 -9.49 15.95 24.44
C LEU A 67 -10.03 16.45 25.77
N ALA A 68 -9.46 15.96 26.86
CA ALA A 68 -9.72 16.55 28.15
C ALA A 68 -9.68 18.06 27.90
N PRO A 69 -10.74 18.80 28.30
CA PRO A 69 -10.86 20.22 27.97
C PRO A 69 -9.52 20.88 28.27
N PRO A 70 -9.01 21.77 27.39
CA PRO A 70 -7.71 22.39 27.59
C PRO A 70 -7.71 22.93 29.02
N THR A 71 -6.90 22.31 29.89
CA THR A 71 -6.80 22.74 31.27
C THR A 71 -6.26 24.14 31.20
N LYS A 72 -7.12 25.09 31.61
CA LYS A 72 -6.76 26.49 31.78
C LYS A 72 -5.39 26.53 32.50
N PRO A 73 -4.38 27.25 31.96
CA PRO A 73 -3.11 27.39 32.66
C PRO A 73 -3.38 27.95 34.08
N PRO A 74 -2.61 27.54 35.09
CA PRO A 74 -2.84 27.99 36.46
C PRO A 74 -2.76 29.52 36.51
N SER A 75 -3.90 30.14 36.80
CA SER A 75 -3.96 31.52 37.25
C SER A 75 -3.47 31.51 38.69
N GLY A 76 -2.18 31.74 38.90
CA GLY A 76 -1.56 32.02 40.19
C GLY A 76 -1.21 33.50 40.27
N ASP A 77 -1.41 34.05 41.47
CA ASP A 77 -1.41 35.47 41.87
C ASP A 77 -0.19 36.33 41.47
#